data_AF-A0A1M6GJ25-F1
#
_entry.id   AF-A0A1M6GJ25-F1
#
_cell.length_a   1.000
_cell.length_b   1.000
_cell.length_c   1.000
_cell.angle_alpha   90.00
_cell.angle_beta   90.00
_cell.angle_gamma   90.00
#
_symmetry.space_group_name_H-M   'P 1'
#
loop_
_entity.id
_entity.type
_entity.pdbx_description
1 polymer ?
#
loop_
_entity_poly.entity_id
_entity_poly.type
_entity_poly.pdbx_seq_one_letter_code
_entity_poly.pdbx_strand_id
1 'polypeptide(L)'
;MPKRPNTPCKHPCCARLIPYGSQYCEEHAPMHRQDAKGTKEKGYNSRWRAVRARFLKAHPLCAKCLENGRLEKATVVDHIVPHRGDRKLFWDESNWQALCKSCHDTKTMTEDRYQEFKY
;
A
#
# COMPACT_ATOMS: atom_id res chain seq x y z
N MET A 1 4.98 -27.67 -30.70
CA MET A 1 3.99 -26.70 -30.16
C MET A 1 4.66 -25.33 -30.08
N PRO A 2 4.05 -24.25 -30.59
CA PRO A 2 4.63 -22.91 -30.48
C PRO A 2 4.67 -22.48 -29.00
N LYS A 3 5.84 -22.01 -28.54
CA LYS A 3 5.98 -21.44 -27.19
C LYS A 3 5.50 -20.00 -27.22
N ARG A 4 4.78 -19.58 -26.17
CA ARG A 4 4.41 -18.17 -26.00
C ARG A 4 5.68 -17.33 -25.84
N PRO A 5 5.74 -16.13 -26.45
CA PRO A 5 6.89 -15.25 -26.33
C PRO A 5 7.04 -14.71 -24.90
N ASN A 6 8.26 -14.36 -24.54
CA ASN A 6 8.55 -13.69 -23.27
C ASN A 6 7.93 -12.29 -23.25
N THR A 7 7.53 -11.83 -22.07
CA THR A 7 6.94 -10.50 -21.87
C THR A 7 7.90 -9.59 -21.12
N PRO A 8 7.83 -8.25 -21.25
CA PRO A 8 8.61 -7.34 -20.43
C PRO A 8 8.27 -7.47 -18.94
N CYS A 9 9.26 -7.21 -18.08
CA CYS A 9 9.06 -7.09 -16.65
C CYS A 9 8.07 -5.95 -16.32
N LYS A 10 7.16 -6.18 -15.37
CA LYS A 10 6.18 -5.15 -14.95
C LYS A 10 6.77 -4.04 -14.06
N HIS A 11 8.02 -4.16 -13.61
CA HIS A 11 8.66 -3.11 -12.83
C HIS A 11 8.90 -1.87 -13.71
N PRO A 12 8.58 -0.64 -13.24
CA PRO A 12 8.81 0.58 -14.01
C PRO A 12 10.24 0.67 -14.53
N CYS A 13 10.42 1.06 -15.79
CA CYS A 13 11.73 1.22 -16.44
C CYS A 13 12.58 -0.06 -16.57
N CYS A 14 12.01 -1.26 -16.36
CA CYS A 14 12.74 -2.51 -16.59
C CYS A 14 12.42 -3.12 -17.97
N ALA A 15 13.41 -3.13 -18.88
CA ALA A 15 13.28 -3.72 -20.21
C ALA A 15 13.55 -5.24 -20.27
N ARG A 16 13.85 -5.88 -19.13
CA ARG A 16 14.20 -7.31 -19.09
C ARG A 16 13.00 -8.17 -19.47
N LEU A 17 13.21 -9.11 -20.39
CA LEU A 17 12.20 -10.08 -20.80
C LEU A 17 12.11 -11.23 -19.78
N ILE A 18 10.88 -11.58 -19.39
CA ILE A 18 10.57 -12.64 -18.44
C ILE A 18 9.70 -13.72 -19.09
N PRO A 19 9.83 -14.99 -18.66
CA PRO A 19 9.02 -16.07 -19.21
C PRO A 19 7.54 -15.86 -18.90
N TYR A 20 6.68 -16.30 -19.82
CA TYR A 20 5.22 -16.24 -19.65
C TYR A 20 4.81 -16.90 -18.33
N GLY A 21 4.03 -16.19 -17.51
CA GLY A 21 3.60 -16.62 -16.17
C GLY A 21 4.38 -15.96 -15.02
N SER A 22 5.55 -15.39 -15.29
CA SER A 22 6.24 -14.51 -14.34
C SER A 22 5.75 -13.07 -14.49
N GLN A 23 5.75 -12.30 -13.40
CA GLN A 23 5.38 -10.86 -13.42
C GLN A 23 6.61 -9.94 -13.32
N TYR A 24 7.67 -10.42 -12.68
CA TYR A 24 8.88 -9.67 -12.39
C TYR A 24 10.13 -10.52 -12.69
N CYS A 25 11.24 -9.87 -13.03
CA CYS A 25 12.52 -10.57 -13.16
C CYS A 25 13.11 -10.91 -11.78
N GLU A 26 14.17 -11.70 -11.73
CA GLU A 26 14.81 -12.13 -10.48
C GLU A 26 15.23 -10.96 -9.57
N GLU A 27 15.62 -9.82 -10.15
CA GLU A 27 15.96 -8.60 -9.39
C GLU A 27 14.72 -7.91 -8.79
N HIS A 28 13.60 -7.89 -9.52
CA HIS A 28 12.40 -7.15 -9.11
C HIS A 28 11.36 -8.01 -8.38
N ALA A 29 11.44 -9.34 -8.48
CA ALA A 29 10.55 -10.25 -7.79
C ALA A 29 10.60 -10.08 -6.25
N PRO A 30 11.76 -9.88 -5.60
CA PRO A 30 11.81 -9.59 -4.16
C PRO A 30 11.12 -8.27 -3.78
N MET A 31 11.23 -7.25 -4.64
CA MET A 31 10.63 -5.93 -4.40
C MET A 31 9.09 -5.98 -4.43
N HIS A 32 8.54 -6.86 -5.26
CA HIS A 32 7.09 -7.01 -5.47
C HIS A 32 6.52 -8.30 -4.88
N ARG A 33 7.22 -8.93 -3.93
CA ARG A 33 6.81 -10.18 -3.25
C ARG A 33 5.39 -10.13 -2.64
N GLN A 34 4.89 -8.93 -2.38
CA GLN A 34 3.58 -8.71 -1.78
C GLN A 34 2.44 -8.67 -2.80
N ASP A 35 2.71 -8.38 -4.07
CA ASP A 35 1.70 -8.39 -5.12
C ASP A 35 1.13 -9.80 -5.31
N ALA A 36 1.93 -10.82 -5.01
CA ALA A 36 1.52 -12.22 -5.03
C ALA A 36 0.58 -12.62 -3.87
N LYS A 37 0.52 -11.85 -2.76
CA LYS A 37 -0.31 -12.18 -1.59
C LYS A 37 -1.73 -11.66 -1.73
N GLY A 38 -2.70 -12.49 -1.34
CA GLY A 38 -4.10 -12.09 -1.27
C GLY A 38 -4.37 -11.05 -0.16
N THR A 39 -5.47 -10.30 -0.30
CA THR A 39 -5.87 -9.22 0.62
C THR A 39 -5.96 -9.67 2.09
N LYS A 40 -6.44 -10.90 2.34
CA LYS A 40 -6.51 -11.47 3.70
C LYS A 40 -5.12 -11.77 4.27
N GLU A 41 -4.21 -12.27 3.45
CA GLU A 41 -2.83 -12.58 3.84
C GLU A 41 -2.02 -11.32 4.14
N LYS A 42 -2.40 -10.19 3.53
CA LYS A 42 -1.86 -8.85 3.83
C LYS A 42 -2.32 -8.26 5.16
N GLY A 43 -3.33 -8.86 5.82
CA GLY A 43 -3.83 -8.40 7.13
C GLY A 43 -5.19 -7.69 7.08
N TYR A 44 -5.73 -7.41 5.88
CA TYR A 44 -7.02 -6.75 5.69
C TYR A 44 -8.21 -7.72 5.90
N ASN A 45 -8.37 -8.21 7.12
CA ASN A 45 -9.40 -9.17 7.52
C ASN A 45 -10.55 -8.50 8.32
N SER A 46 -11.45 -9.30 8.90
CA SER A 46 -12.55 -8.80 9.74
C SER A 46 -12.07 -8.03 10.97
N ARG A 47 -10.98 -8.46 11.60
CA ARG A 47 -10.34 -7.76 12.72
C ARG A 47 -9.91 -6.36 12.30
N TRP A 48 -9.27 -6.22 11.12
CA TRP A 48 -8.91 -4.91 10.59
C TRP A 48 -10.13 -4.02 10.40
N ARG A 49 -11.23 -4.53 9.84
CA ARG A 49 -12.47 -3.76 9.64
C ARG A 49 -13.03 -3.22 10.96
N ALA A 50 -13.02 -4.02 12.03
CA ALA A 50 -13.49 -3.60 13.34
C ALA A 50 -12.61 -2.51 13.95
N VAL A 51 -11.29 -2.69 13.93
CA VAL A 51 -10.35 -1.72 14.50
C VAL A 51 -10.34 -0.42 13.69
N ARG A 52 -10.39 -0.51 12.36
CA ARG A 52 -10.53 0.63 11.45
C ARG A 52 -11.77 1.47 11.76
N ALA A 53 -12.92 0.82 11.98
CA ALA A 53 -14.15 1.53 12.34
C ALA A 53 -14.04 2.25 13.69
N ARG A 54 -13.41 1.62 14.69
CA ARG A 54 -13.12 2.25 15.99
C ARG A 54 -12.20 3.47 15.83
N PHE A 55 -11.12 3.32 15.07
CA PHE A 55 -10.15 4.38 14.83
C PHE A 55 -10.79 5.59 14.13
N LEU A 56 -11.55 5.38 13.05
CA LEU A 56 -12.26 6.47 12.35
C LEU A 56 -13.34 7.14 13.21
N LYS A 57 -13.91 6.45 14.20
CA LYS A 57 -14.83 7.07 15.15
C LYS A 57 -14.11 7.99 16.14
N ALA A 58 -12.91 7.60 16.58
CA ALA A 58 -12.07 8.41 17.46
C ALA A 58 -11.39 9.57 16.71
N HIS A 59 -11.08 9.38 15.43
CA HIS A 59 -10.42 10.35 14.56
C HIS A 59 -11.35 10.68 13.37
N PRO A 60 -12.42 11.47 13.58
CA PRO A 60 -13.43 11.73 12.56
C PRO A 60 -12.97 12.67 11.44
N LEU A 61 -11.88 13.40 11.65
CA LEU A 61 -11.35 14.40 10.71
C LEU A 61 -10.06 13.92 10.04
N CYS A 62 -9.88 14.32 8.80
CA CYS A 62 -8.65 14.08 8.05
C CYS A 62 -7.49 14.88 8.67
N ALA A 63 -6.47 14.18 9.15
CA ALA A 63 -5.28 14.77 9.77
C ALA A 63 -4.62 15.81 8.85
N LYS A 64 -4.46 15.49 7.57
CA LYS A 64 -3.84 16.39 6.60
C LYS A 64 -4.68 17.62 6.28
N CYS A 65 -6.00 17.48 6.22
CA CYS A 65 -6.87 18.65 6.04
C CYS A 65 -6.84 19.53 7.27
N LEU A 66 -6.83 18.94 8.48
CA LEU A 66 -6.80 19.67 9.74
C LEU A 66 -5.52 20.50 9.88
N GLU A 67 -4.36 19.96 9.52
CA GLU A 67 -3.08 20.69 9.44
C GLU A 67 -3.17 21.92 8.52
N ASN A 68 -3.98 21.84 7.46
CA ASN A 68 -4.19 22.92 6.50
C ASN A 68 -5.39 23.82 6.87
N GLY A 69 -5.91 23.74 8.09
CA GLY A 69 -7.05 24.53 8.57
C GLY A 69 -8.40 24.15 7.96
N ARG A 70 -8.52 22.97 7.34
CA ARG A 70 -9.77 22.47 6.73
C ARG A 70 -10.39 21.34 7.56
N LEU A 71 -11.70 21.39 7.73
CA LEU A 71 -12.47 20.35 8.42
C LEU A 71 -13.09 19.40 7.40
N GLU A 72 -12.36 18.34 7.05
CA GLU A 72 -12.83 17.30 6.13
C GLU A 72 -12.98 15.97 6.88
N LYS A 73 -14.04 15.21 6.58
CA LYS A 73 -14.27 13.91 7.23
C LYS A 73 -13.21 12.89 6.80
N ALA A 74 -12.62 12.19 7.77
CA ALA A 74 -11.79 11.02 7.47
C ALA A 74 -12.66 9.84 7.04
N THR A 75 -12.28 9.22 5.92
CA THR A 75 -12.99 8.06 5.37
C THR A 75 -12.11 6.83 5.27
N VAL A 76 -10.78 7.00 5.38
CA VAL A 76 -9.79 5.93 5.29
C VAL A 76 -8.76 6.02 6.43
N VAL A 77 -8.22 4.87 6.80
CA VAL A 77 -7.08 4.76 7.71
C VAL A 77 -5.90 4.37 6.86
N ASP A 78 -4.89 5.21 6.87
CA ASP A 78 -3.65 5.05 6.12
C ASP A 78 -2.50 4.72 7.06
N HIS A 79 -1.51 3.98 6.56
CA HIS A 79 -0.26 3.73 7.27
C HIS A 79 0.75 4.84 6.90
N ILE A 80 1.21 5.61 7.88
CA ILE A 80 2.18 6.70 7.71
C ILE A 80 3.42 6.17 7.00
N VAL A 81 4.01 5.11 7.56
CA VAL A 81 5.03 4.29 6.90
C VAL A 81 4.35 3.05 6.32
N PRO A 82 4.41 2.84 4.98
CA PRO A 82 3.79 1.68 4.35
C PRO A 82 4.32 0.39 4.96
N HIS A 83 3.45 -0.48 5.47
CA HIS A 83 3.90 -1.64 6.25
C HIS A 83 4.68 -2.68 5.41
N ARG A 84 4.54 -2.69 4.09
CA ARG A 84 5.20 -3.62 3.14
C ARG A 84 5.31 -5.08 3.63
N GLY A 85 4.23 -5.57 4.25
CA GLY A 85 4.12 -6.93 4.76
C GLY A 85 4.69 -7.17 6.16
N ASP A 86 5.29 -6.17 6.80
CA ASP A 86 5.58 -6.19 8.23
C ASP A 86 4.27 -6.11 9.03
N ARG A 87 4.03 -7.15 9.84
CA ARG A 87 2.82 -7.25 10.67
C ARG A 87 2.89 -6.36 11.90
N LYS A 88 4.07 -6.10 12.45
CA LYS A 88 4.22 -5.21 13.61
C LYS A 88 3.83 -3.80 13.17
N LEU A 89 4.42 -3.33 12.08
CA LEU A 89 4.14 -2.00 11.51
C LEU A 89 2.70 -1.86 11.00
N PHE A 90 2.07 -2.95 10.54
CA PHE A 90 0.65 -2.95 10.15
C PHE A 90 -0.28 -2.71 11.35
N TRP A 91 0.00 -3.33 12.50
CA TRP A 91 -0.82 -3.28 13.71
C TRP A 91 -0.42 -2.18 14.70
N ASP A 92 0.59 -1.39 14.35
CA ASP A 92 1.02 -0.25 15.15
C ASP A 92 0.06 0.93 14.95
N GLU A 93 -0.75 1.22 15.96
CA GLU A 93 -1.71 2.34 15.93
C GLU A 93 -1.01 3.70 15.79
N SER A 94 0.24 3.82 16.24
CA SER A 94 1.01 5.06 16.09
C SER A 94 1.46 5.31 14.64
N ASN A 95 1.48 4.25 13.84
CA ASN A 95 1.73 4.31 12.40
C ASN A 95 0.43 4.56 11.60
N TRP A 96 -0.72 4.77 12.24
CA TRP A 96 -1.97 5.04 11.54
C TRP A 96 -2.30 6.53 11.50
N GLN A 97 -2.87 6.96 10.39
CA GLN A 97 -3.43 8.30 10.24
C GLN A 97 -4.82 8.26 9.59
N ALA A 98 -5.74 9.10 10.08
CA ALA A 98 -7.07 9.24 9.53
C ALA A 98 -7.04 10.24 8.38
N LEU A 99 -7.38 9.82 7.16
CA LEU A 99 -7.36 10.67 5.98
C LEU A 99 -8.71 10.67 5.26
N CYS A 100 -8.98 11.75 4.54
CA CYS A 100 -10.00 11.74 3.49
C CYS A 100 -9.44 11.05 2.24
N LYS A 101 -10.33 10.62 1.35
CA LYS A 101 -9.94 9.90 0.13
C LYS A 101 -8.96 10.68 -0.73
N SER A 102 -9.16 11.99 -0.91
CA SER A 102 -8.28 12.82 -1.73
C SER A 102 -6.87 12.91 -1.17
N CYS A 103 -6.71 13.15 0.14
CA CYS A 103 -5.38 13.21 0.77
C CYS A 103 -4.67 11.85 0.72
N HIS A 104 -5.39 10.75 0.94
CA HIS A 104 -4.84 9.41 0.84
C HIS A 104 -4.35 9.08 -0.58
N ASP A 105 -5.17 9.38 -1.59
CA ASP A 105 -4.83 9.11 -2.98
C ASP A 105 -3.62 9.96 -3.43
N THR A 106 -3.53 11.22 -2.99
CA THR A 106 -2.36 12.07 -3.20
C THR A 106 -1.11 11.45 -2.58
N LYS A 107 -1.13 11.11 -1.28
CA LYS A 107 0.01 10.48 -0.59
C LYS A 107 0.50 9.23 -1.32
N THR A 108 -0.43 8.36 -1.69
CA THR A 108 -0.10 7.11 -2.41
C THR A 108 0.66 7.40 -3.72
N MET A 109 0.26 8.45 -4.43
CA MET A 109 0.86 8.80 -5.73
C MET A 109 2.16 9.59 -5.62
N THR A 110 2.33 10.42 -4.58
CA THR A 110 3.47 11.33 -4.44
C THR A 110 4.57 10.80 -3.53
N GLU A 111 4.21 10.15 -2.43
CA GLU A 111 5.14 9.74 -1.37
C GLU A 111 5.46 8.25 -1.48
N ASP A 112 4.45 7.39 -1.64
CA ASP A 112 4.65 5.94 -1.53
C ASP A 112 5.17 5.27 -2.82
N ARG A 113 5.03 5.93 -3.98
CA ARG A 113 5.24 5.33 -5.30
C ARG A 113 6.71 5.06 -5.67
N TYR A 114 7.63 5.92 -5.24
CA TYR A 114 9.04 5.86 -5.67
C TYR A 114 10.03 5.74 -4.50
N GLN A 115 9.55 5.55 -3.28
CA GLN A 115 10.40 5.56 -2.10
C GLN A 115 10.92 4.15 -1.74
N GLU A 116 12.22 4.07 -1.52
CA GLU A 116 12.89 2.91 -0.93
C GLU A 116 12.80 3.02 0.59
N PHE A 117 11.96 2.19 1.20
CA PHE A 117 11.86 2.11 2.65
C PHE A 117 12.78 0.98 3.17
N LYS A 118 13.57 1.29 4.19
CA LYS A 118 14.36 0.31 4.96
C LYS A 118 13.58 -0.01 6.24
N TYR A 119 13.21 -1.27 6.41
CA TYR A 119 12.42 -1.78 7.53
C TYR A 119 13.28 -2.66 8.43
#